data_AF-A0A3G9IWG3-F1
#
_entry.id   AF-A0A3G9IWG3-F1
#
_cell.length_a   1.000
_cell.length_b   1.000
_cell.length_c   1.000
_cell.angle_alpha   90.00
_cell.angle_beta   90.00
_cell.angle_gamma   90.00
#
_symmetry.space_group_name_H-M   'P 1'
#
loop_
_entity.id
_entity.type
_entity.pdbx_description
1 polymer ?
#
loop_
_entity_poly.entity_id
_entity_poly.type
_entity_poly.pdbx_seq_one_letter_code
_entity_poly.pdbx_strand_id
1 'polypeptide(L)'
;MKVKSALILPLVIAIMLMSLTSVSAATKPVVKPIRVFVQDKEIRPTAAPVIRGGRVYIEFRSVVQALGFKVKYDAVKKVINADSEDASFMIDLKTGATYVDGKRFVYDLEAPMIIVSGANTLVMNQLFHATSYLGADFYSDTKIVKVYEAPWGKPKKADLRTIQSIITTHFQTTGGASSITGFELQSWGTYVTVSADVTIRKSGDELLDRIEHEIIKMDREDGDHWVIRDIQSVTEYLDFKSLSQKEASVPEVDKSAIVALLEASIKAKNEENAEALVAMLNPDAPLGLGISSREELLLLLKYRFLKQDIEYETDKSTIVSYEPNKATVYVVLTIRDKENGEELHFRSYILLSLVKTSDGKWYLNPNGDVMLDSETL
;
A
#
# COMPACT_ATOMS: atom_id res chain seq x y z
N MET A 1 -111.77 -37.72 -4.19
CA MET A 1 -112.04 -38.69 -3.09
C MET A 1 -111.04 -39.84 -3.18
N LYS A 2 -110.81 -40.59 -2.08
CA LYS A 2 -110.04 -41.86 -1.99
C LYS A 2 -110.33 -42.81 -3.21
N VAL A 3 -109.47 -43.73 -3.71
CA VAL A 3 -108.20 -44.32 -3.22
C VAL A 3 -107.51 -45.24 -4.30
N LYS A 4 -106.19 -45.45 -4.18
CA LYS A 4 -105.30 -46.58 -4.65
C LYS A 4 -105.62 -47.43 -5.92
N SER A 5 -104.61 -47.59 -6.78
CA SER A 5 -103.87 -48.85 -7.08
C SER A 5 -102.73 -48.53 -8.09
N ALA A 6 -101.43 -48.84 -7.95
CA ALA A 6 -100.62 -49.92 -7.38
C ALA A 6 -99.95 -50.77 -8.50
N LEU A 7 -98.64 -50.53 -8.73
CA LEU A 7 -97.64 -51.32 -9.49
C LEU A 7 -96.28 -50.55 -9.42
N ILE A 8 -95.06 -51.09 -9.50
CA ILE A 8 -94.44 -52.34 -8.96
C ILE A 8 -92.88 -52.23 -9.03
N LEU A 9 -92.13 -53.10 -8.31
CA LEU A 9 -90.66 -53.35 -8.44
C LEU A 9 -89.65 -52.24 -7.97
N PRO A 10 -88.35 -52.56 -7.70
CA PRO A 10 -87.79 -52.28 -6.35
C PRO A 10 -86.27 -51.90 -6.25
N LEU A 11 -85.82 -51.70 -4.99
CA LEU A 11 -84.50 -52.05 -4.40
C LEU A 11 -83.18 -51.36 -4.86
N VAL A 12 -82.39 -50.91 -3.85
CA VAL A 12 -80.98 -50.40 -3.87
C VAL A 12 -80.82 -49.09 -4.69
N ILE A 13 -80.23 -47.98 -4.22
CA ILE A 13 -79.03 -47.77 -3.39
C ILE A 13 -79.26 -46.68 -2.34
N ALA A 14 -78.68 -46.83 -1.15
CA ALA A 14 -78.75 -45.88 -0.06
C ALA A 14 -77.42 -45.11 0.14
N ILE A 15 -77.55 -43.85 0.57
CA ILE A 15 -76.51 -43.01 1.21
C ILE A 15 -75.32 -42.61 0.31
N MET A 16 -75.47 -41.48 -0.39
CA MET A 16 -74.36 -40.56 -0.67
C MET A 16 -74.88 -39.11 -0.70
N LEU A 17 -74.75 -38.41 0.42
CA LEU A 17 -74.88 -36.94 0.54
C LEU A 17 -74.30 -36.51 1.91
N MET A 18 -72.98 -36.60 2.02
CA MET A 18 -72.21 -35.88 3.05
C MET A 18 -71.26 -34.92 2.36
N SER A 19 -71.27 -33.67 2.82
CA SER A 19 -70.50 -32.56 2.27
C SER A 19 -69.01 -32.79 2.47
N LEU A 20 -68.25 -32.97 1.38
CA LEU A 20 -66.80 -32.86 1.45
C LEU A 20 -66.41 -31.39 1.62
N THR A 21 -66.15 -30.96 2.84
CA THR A 21 -65.29 -29.80 3.08
C THR A 21 -63.86 -30.19 2.71
N SER A 22 -63.33 -29.61 1.64
CA SER A 22 -61.96 -29.82 1.19
C SER A 22 -60.97 -29.41 2.29
N VAL A 23 -60.41 -30.39 3.00
CA VAL A 23 -59.26 -30.15 3.88
C VAL A 23 -58.07 -29.86 2.98
N SER A 24 -57.74 -28.57 2.82
CA SER A 24 -56.54 -28.16 2.09
C SER A 24 -55.32 -28.69 2.83
N ALA A 25 -54.64 -29.67 2.25
CA ALA A 25 -53.39 -30.19 2.77
C ALA A 25 -52.31 -29.11 2.59
N ALA A 26 -52.01 -28.39 3.68
CA ALA A 26 -50.95 -27.40 3.69
C ALA A 26 -49.62 -28.05 3.28
N THR A 27 -49.08 -27.63 2.14
CA THR A 27 -47.74 -28.03 1.70
C THR A 27 -46.72 -27.61 2.74
N LYS A 28 -45.97 -28.58 3.29
CA LYS A 28 -44.86 -28.26 4.20
C LYS A 28 -43.87 -27.35 3.45
N PRO A 29 -43.50 -26.19 4.01
CA PRO A 29 -42.58 -25.28 3.33
C PRO A 29 -41.24 -25.97 3.11
N VAL A 30 -40.73 -25.93 1.87
CA VAL A 30 -39.39 -26.44 1.54
C VAL A 30 -38.37 -25.52 2.18
N VAL A 31 -37.85 -25.92 3.34
CA VAL A 31 -36.77 -25.21 4.03
C VAL A 31 -35.51 -25.36 3.19
N LYS A 32 -35.14 -24.29 2.46
CA LYS A 32 -33.87 -24.25 1.72
C LYS A 32 -32.71 -24.43 2.71
N PRO A 33 -31.78 -25.37 2.47
CA PRO A 33 -30.62 -25.55 3.33
C PRO A 33 -29.71 -24.32 3.26
N ILE A 34 -29.05 -24.01 4.38
CA ILE A 34 -28.07 -22.93 4.44
C ILE A 34 -26.78 -23.40 3.77
N ARG A 35 -26.33 -22.66 2.76
CA ARG A 35 -25.06 -22.90 2.05
C ARG A 35 -23.93 -22.14 2.75
N VAL A 36 -22.74 -22.70 2.77
CA VAL A 36 -21.56 -22.07 3.41
C VAL A 36 -20.46 -21.91 2.37
N PHE A 37 -19.97 -20.69 2.23
CA PHE A 37 -18.84 -20.34 1.39
C PHE A 37 -17.68 -19.89 2.27
N VAL A 38 -16.48 -20.35 1.95
CA VAL A 38 -15.22 -19.92 2.57
C VAL A 38 -14.29 -19.45 1.47
N GLN A 39 -13.83 -18.18 1.52
CA GLN A 39 -13.05 -17.55 0.43
C GLN A 39 -13.72 -17.77 -0.95
N ASP A 40 -15.00 -17.41 -1.03
CA ASP A 40 -15.90 -17.61 -2.20
C ASP A 40 -16.03 -19.03 -2.76
N LYS A 41 -15.46 -20.04 -2.09
CA LYS A 41 -15.62 -21.46 -2.42
C LYS A 41 -16.69 -22.10 -1.54
N GLU A 42 -17.71 -22.71 -2.16
CA GLU A 42 -18.72 -23.46 -1.41
C GLU A 42 -18.08 -24.69 -0.73
N ILE A 43 -18.32 -24.82 0.58
CA ILE A 43 -17.93 -25.98 1.38
C ILE A 43 -19.18 -26.75 1.84
N ARG A 44 -18.98 -28.01 2.24
CA ARG A 44 -20.03 -28.85 2.86
C ARG A 44 -19.63 -29.17 4.30
N PRO A 45 -20.06 -28.36 5.30
CA PRO A 45 -19.68 -28.60 6.68
C PRO A 45 -20.25 -29.93 7.20
N THR A 46 -19.52 -30.60 8.09
CA THR A 46 -19.90 -31.94 8.57
C THR A 46 -21.19 -31.96 9.37
N ALA A 47 -21.50 -30.86 10.08
CA ALA A 47 -22.80 -30.62 10.68
C ALA A 47 -23.50 -29.47 9.93
N ALA A 48 -24.79 -29.65 9.61
CA ALA A 48 -25.54 -28.63 8.87
C ALA A 48 -25.66 -27.33 9.69
N PRO A 49 -25.51 -26.15 9.06
CA PRO A 49 -25.77 -24.87 9.73
C PRO A 49 -27.23 -24.75 10.17
N VAL A 50 -27.46 -24.03 11.27
CA VAL A 50 -28.82 -23.81 11.80
C VAL A 50 -29.05 -22.35 12.21
N ILE A 51 -30.31 -21.94 12.21
CA ILE A 51 -30.75 -20.68 12.83
C ILE A 51 -31.42 -21.03 14.15
N ARG A 52 -30.94 -20.48 15.27
CA ARG A 52 -31.52 -20.70 16.61
C ARG A 52 -31.62 -19.37 17.35
N GLY A 53 -32.83 -18.98 17.75
CA GLY A 53 -33.07 -17.69 18.40
C GLY A 53 -32.59 -16.51 17.56
N GLY A 54 -32.88 -16.51 16.25
CA GLY A 54 -32.44 -15.46 15.31
C GLY A 54 -30.96 -15.47 14.93
N ARG A 55 -30.11 -16.25 15.60
CA ARG A 55 -28.65 -16.28 15.39
C ARG A 55 -28.26 -17.49 14.53
N VAL A 56 -27.25 -17.32 13.66
CA VAL A 56 -26.76 -18.36 12.77
C VAL A 56 -25.60 -19.10 13.42
N TYR A 57 -25.66 -20.43 13.39
CA TYR A 57 -24.60 -21.29 13.89
C TYR A 57 -24.07 -22.18 12.78
N ILE A 58 -22.75 -22.23 12.64
CA ILE A 58 -22.04 -22.96 11.58
C ILE A 58 -21.00 -23.92 12.20
N GLU A 59 -20.71 -25.03 11.53
CA GLU A 59 -19.78 -26.03 12.05
C GLU A 59 -18.34 -25.49 12.00
N PHE A 60 -17.73 -25.35 13.17
CA PHE A 60 -16.49 -24.62 13.35
C PHE A 60 -15.32 -25.21 12.58
N ARG A 61 -15.12 -26.54 12.69
CA ARG A 61 -13.95 -27.24 12.16
C ARG A 61 -13.84 -27.09 10.64
N SER A 62 -14.92 -27.40 9.93
CA SER A 62 -14.94 -27.35 8.45
C SER A 62 -14.63 -25.95 7.93
N VAL A 63 -15.11 -24.91 8.63
CA VAL A 63 -14.87 -23.50 8.27
C VAL A 63 -13.42 -23.11 8.52
N VAL A 64 -12.87 -23.32 9.73
CA VAL A 64 -11.49 -22.90 10.02
C VAL A 64 -10.46 -23.74 9.26
N GLN A 65 -10.72 -25.02 8.98
CA GLN A 65 -9.85 -25.83 8.12
C GLN A 65 -9.84 -25.33 6.67
N ALA A 66 -10.98 -24.85 6.15
CA ALA A 66 -11.05 -24.23 4.83
C ALA A 66 -10.33 -22.85 4.79
N LEU A 67 -10.23 -22.16 5.94
CA LEU A 67 -9.37 -20.99 6.16
C LEU A 67 -7.90 -21.34 6.48
N GLY A 68 -7.49 -22.61 6.40
CA GLY A 68 -6.10 -23.05 6.61
C GLY A 68 -5.65 -23.24 8.07
N PHE A 69 -6.54 -23.11 9.07
CA PHE A 69 -6.18 -23.32 10.48
C PHE A 69 -5.89 -24.80 10.78
N LYS A 70 -4.90 -25.03 11.65
CA LYS A 70 -4.58 -26.35 12.21
C LYS A 70 -5.50 -26.61 13.41
N VAL A 71 -6.41 -27.58 13.29
CA VAL A 71 -7.40 -27.88 14.35
C VAL A 71 -7.01 -29.10 15.17
N LYS A 72 -6.94 -28.95 16.49
CA LYS A 72 -6.74 -30.02 17.46
C LYS A 72 -7.94 -30.14 18.41
N TYR A 73 -8.49 -31.34 18.54
CA TYR A 73 -9.55 -31.64 19.52
C TYR A 73 -9.01 -32.58 20.60
N ASP A 74 -9.06 -32.14 21.84
CA ASP A 74 -8.79 -32.96 23.02
C ASP A 74 -10.11 -33.58 23.50
N ALA A 75 -10.29 -34.87 23.23
CA ALA A 75 -11.52 -35.59 23.57
C ALA A 75 -11.72 -35.83 25.07
N VAL A 76 -10.67 -35.71 25.89
CA VAL A 76 -10.68 -35.90 27.35
C VAL A 76 -10.98 -34.58 28.05
N LYS A 77 -10.24 -33.52 27.69
CA LYS A 77 -10.49 -32.16 28.20
C LYS A 77 -11.79 -31.57 27.64
N LYS A 78 -12.25 -32.06 26.48
CA LYS A 78 -13.37 -31.52 25.67
C LYS A 78 -13.08 -30.10 25.19
N VAL A 79 -11.87 -29.87 24.69
CA VAL A 79 -11.43 -28.57 24.17
C VAL A 79 -11.08 -28.69 22.70
N ILE A 80 -11.50 -27.73 21.89
CA ILE A 80 -11.01 -27.54 20.52
C ILE A 80 -10.05 -26.35 20.53
N ASN A 81 -8.87 -26.53 19.95
CA ASN A 81 -7.95 -25.45 19.61
C ASN A 81 -7.85 -25.39 18.08
N ALA A 82 -7.80 -24.18 17.51
CA ALA A 82 -7.55 -23.98 16.10
C ALA A 82 -6.59 -22.80 15.92
N ASP A 83 -5.44 -23.06 15.30
CA ASP A 83 -4.32 -22.12 15.24
C ASP A 83 -3.94 -21.82 13.79
N SER A 84 -3.80 -20.54 13.45
CA SER A 84 -3.11 -20.04 12.25
C SER A 84 -1.82 -19.33 12.68
N GLU A 85 -1.16 -18.60 11.77
CA GLU A 85 -0.03 -17.74 12.14
C GLU A 85 -0.49 -16.41 12.77
N ASP A 86 -1.73 -16.00 12.48
CA ASP A 86 -2.25 -14.65 12.73
C ASP A 86 -3.39 -14.62 13.76
N ALA A 87 -4.05 -15.76 14.02
CA ALA A 87 -5.07 -15.90 15.05
C ALA A 87 -5.11 -17.30 15.67
N SER A 88 -5.64 -17.37 16.89
CA SER A 88 -5.88 -18.59 17.64
C SER A 88 -7.29 -18.61 18.24
N PHE A 89 -7.94 -19.77 18.18
CA PHE A 89 -9.24 -20.02 18.80
C PHE A 89 -9.14 -21.16 19.81
N MET A 90 -9.72 -20.97 20.99
CA MET A 90 -9.96 -22.05 21.96
C MET A 90 -11.44 -22.10 22.33
N ILE A 91 -12.05 -23.29 22.22
CA ILE A 91 -13.44 -23.56 22.61
C ILE A 91 -13.45 -24.65 23.68
N ASP A 92 -13.86 -24.31 24.90
CA ASP A 92 -14.19 -25.28 25.94
C ASP A 92 -15.63 -25.77 25.77
N LEU A 93 -15.80 -27.03 25.36
CA LEU A 93 -17.10 -27.63 25.11
C LEU A 93 -17.85 -28.05 26.38
N LYS A 94 -17.23 -27.97 27.57
CA LYS A 94 -17.91 -28.21 28.87
C LYS A 94 -18.63 -26.97 29.35
N THR A 95 -17.97 -25.81 29.25
CA THR A 95 -18.50 -24.53 29.74
C THR A 95 -19.15 -23.69 28.64
N GLY A 96 -18.87 -23.99 27.37
CA GLY A 96 -19.25 -23.14 26.23
C GLY A 96 -18.43 -21.86 26.12
N ALA A 97 -17.34 -21.72 26.90
CA ALA A 97 -16.46 -20.56 26.86
C ALA A 97 -15.57 -20.62 25.61
N THR A 98 -15.64 -19.56 24.80
CA THR A 98 -14.82 -19.38 23.60
C THR A 98 -13.82 -18.26 23.83
N TYR A 99 -12.62 -18.42 23.29
CA TYR A 99 -11.52 -17.49 23.38
C TYR A 99 -10.92 -17.27 21.99
N VAL A 100 -10.51 -16.04 21.72
CA VAL A 100 -9.80 -15.61 20.51
C VAL A 100 -8.56 -14.86 20.96
N ASP A 101 -7.38 -15.30 20.52
CA ASP A 101 -6.08 -14.73 20.90
C ASP A 101 -5.90 -14.61 22.42
N GLY A 102 -6.28 -15.68 23.13
CA GLY A 102 -6.25 -15.80 24.59
C GLY A 102 -7.34 -14.99 25.32
N LYS A 103 -8.07 -14.10 24.65
CA LYS A 103 -9.13 -13.27 25.24
C LYS A 103 -10.47 -13.97 25.12
N ARG A 104 -11.26 -13.98 26.20
CA ARG A 104 -12.61 -14.56 26.18
C ARG A 104 -13.52 -13.74 25.26
N PHE A 105 -14.14 -14.40 24.29
CA PHE A 105 -15.10 -13.77 23.38
C PHE A 105 -16.54 -14.13 23.78
N VAL A 106 -17.38 -13.11 23.86
CA VAL A 106 -18.82 -13.24 24.11
C VAL A 106 -19.50 -12.21 23.22
N TYR A 107 -20.28 -12.69 22.23
CA TYR A 107 -21.09 -11.81 21.39
C TYR A 107 -22.39 -11.38 22.09
N ASP A 108 -22.98 -12.30 22.85
CA ASP A 108 -24.31 -12.17 23.43
C ASP A 108 -24.36 -12.92 24.77
N LEU A 109 -24.93 -12.30 25.80
CA LEU A 109 -25.04 -12.93 27.13
C LEU A 109 -26.27 -13.83 27.26
N GLU A 110 -27.27 -13.66 26.38
CA GLU A 110 -28.52 -14.44 26.38
C GLU A 110 -28.48 -15.66 25.45
N ALA A 111 -27.42 -15.81 24.64
CA ALA A 111 -27.23 -16.93 23.74
C ALA A 111 -25.83 -17.55 23.86
N PRO A 112 -25.71 -18.88 23.94
CA PRO A 112 -24.41 -19.53 24.08
C PRO A 112 -23.62 -19.42 22.77
N MET A 113 -22.30 -19.21 22.86
CA MET A 113 -21.42 -19.17 21.68
C MET A 113 -21.38 -20.49 20.90
N ILE A 114 -21.72 -21.62 21.54
CA ILE A 114 -21.84 -22.94 20.93
C ILE A 114 -23.15 -23.63 21.30
N ILE A 115 -23.68 -24.48 20.41
CA ILE A 115 -24.94 -25.21 20.63
C ILE A 115 -24.88 -26.73 20.44
N VAL A 116 -23.70 -27.28 20.12
CA VAL A 116 -23.46 -28.74 19.98
C VAL A 116 -22.15 -29.10 20.66
N SER A 117 -22.13 -30.14 21.51
CA SER A 117 -20.90 -30.65 22.11
C SER A 117 -20.24 -31.70 21.21
N GLY A 118 -18.91 -31.62 21.08
CA GLY A 118 -18.11 -32.61 20.35
C GLY A 118 -17.21 -32.00 19.28
N ALA A 119 -16.61 -32.86 18.45
CA ALA A 119 -15.60 -32.47 17.47
C ALA A 119 -16.14 -31.54 16.35
N ASN A 120 -17.45 -31.59 16.08
CA ASN A 120 -18.15 -30.84 15.03
C ASN A 120 -19.11 -29.83 15.68
N THR A 121 -18.60 -29.01 16.60
CA THR A 121 -19.40 -28.02 17.32
C THR A 121 -19.92 -26.95 16.37
N LEU A 122 -21.16 -26.52 16.58
CA LEU A 122 -21.75 -25.38 15.88
C LEU A 122 -21.47 -24.10 16.68
N VAL A 123 -20.66 -23.20 16.13
CA VAL A 123 -20.36 -21.87 16.69
C VAL A 123 -21.25 -20.81 16.08
N MET A 124 -21.56 -19.76 16.85
CA MET A 124 -22.23 -18.57 16.34
C MET A 124 -21.33 -17.83 15.31
N ASN A 125 -21.86 -17.43 14.16
CA ASN A 125 -21.05 -16.88 13.06
C ASN A 125 -20.30 -15.58 13.42
N GLN A 126 -20.77 -14.81 14.39
CA GLN A 126 -20.08 -13.61 14.87
C GLN A 126 -18.71 -13.87 15.51
N LEU A 127 -18.37 -15.13 15.82
CA LEU A 127 -17.04 -15.52 16.29
C LEU A 127 -15.90 -15.14 15.31
N PHE A 128 -16.15 -15.15 13.99
CA PHE A 128 -15.09 -14.88 13.01
C PHE A 128 -14.69 -13.39 12.97
N HIS A 129 -15.65 -12.49 13.19
CA HIS A 129 -15.42 -11.04 13.34
C HIS A 129 -14.63 -10.66 14.61
N ALA A 130 -14.30 -11.62 15.49
CA ALA A 130 -13.48 -11.41 16.67
C ALA A 130 -11.97 -11.35 16.38
N THR A 131 -11.53 -11.81 15.20
CA THR A 131 -10.15 -11.67 14.75
C THR A 131 -9.97 -10.34 14.00
N SER A 132 -8.73 -9.89 13.80
CA SER A 132 -8.46 -8.66 13.06
C SER A 132 -8.49 -8.81 11.53
N TYR A 133 -8.81 -9.99 10.99
CA TYR A 133 -8.68 -10.26 9.55
C TYR A 133 -9.73 -11.23 8.96
N LEU A 134 -10.71 -11.71 9.75
CA LEU A 134 -11.80 -12.57 9.25
C LEU A 134 -13.16 -11.87 9.40
N GLY A 135 -14.05 -12.10 8.44
CA GLY A 135 -15.46 -11.71 8.47
C GLY A 135 -16.39 -12.90 8.25
N ALA A 136 -17.63 -12.80 8.70
CA ALA A 136 -18.67 -13.81 8.47
C ALA A 136 -20.08 -13.22 8.33
N ASP A 137 -20.60 -13.17 7.10
CA ASP A 137 -21.89 -12.58 6.77
C ASP A 137 -22.96 -13.63 6.47
N PHE A 138 -24.23 -13.29 6.74
CA PHE A 138 -25.38 -14.13 6.43
C PHE A 138 -26.42 -13.39 5.59
N TYR A 139 -26.61 -13.87 4.37
CA TYR A 139 -27.58 -13.36 3.41
C TYR A 139 -28.90 -14.14 3.58
N SER A 140 -29.86 -13.49 4.23
CA SER A 140 -31.09 -14.13 4.74
C SER A 140 -32.10 -14.51 3.63
N ASP A 141 -31.99 -13.89 2.47
CA ASP A 141 -32.78 -14.09 1.25
C ASP A 141 -32.32 -15.33 0.46
N THR A 142 -31.01 -15.47 0.27
CA THR A 142 -30.34 -16.55 -0.47
C THR A 142 -29.98 -17.74 0.41
N LYS A 143 -30.03 -17.59 1.73
CA LYS A 143 -29.58 -18.56 2.76
C LYS A 143 -28.10 -18.93 2.59
N ILE A 144 -27.27 -17.93 2.32
CA ILE A 144 -25.82 -18.08 2.19
C ILE A 144 -25.15 -17.53 3.44
N VAL A 145 -24.25 -18.31 4.05
CA VAL A 145 -23.19 -17.79 4.94
C VAL A 145 -21.92 -17.67 4.11
N LYS A 146 -21.31 -16.48 4.09
CA LYS A 146 -19.93 -16.29 3.61
C LYS A 146 -19.02 -16.10 4.81
N VAL A 147 -17.90 -16.83 4.86
CA VAL A 147 -16.78 -16.56 5.76
C VAL A 147 -15.56 -16.25 4.89
N TYR A 148 -14.86 -15.16 5.18
CA TYR A 148 -13.83 -14.63 4.29
C TYR A 148 -12.73 -13.93 5.09
N GLU A 149 -11.59 -13.72 4.47
CA GLU A 149 -10.61 -12.77 4.98
C GLU A 149 -11.06 -11.34 4.66
N ALA A 150 -11.25 -10.53 5.70
CA ALA A 150 -11.72 -9.16 5.56
C ALA A 150 -10.62 -8.28 4.94
N PRO A 151 -10.89 -7.54 3.84
CA PRO A 151 -9.95 -6.56 3.29
C PRO A 151 -9.67 -5.42 4.29
N TRP A 152 -10.69 -5.06 5.07
CA TRP A 152 -10.67 -4.12 6.17
C TRP A 152 -10.26 -4.83 7.46
N GLY A 153 -9.07 -4.50 7.98
CA GLY A 153 -8.51 -5.20 9.14
C GLY A 153 -7.02 -4.92 9.32
N LYS A 154 -6.31 -5.88 9.92
CA LYS A 154 -4.86 -5.94 9.91
C LYS A 154 -4.39 -6.95 8.85
N PRO A 155 -3.25 -6.72 8.19
CA PRO A 155 -2.63 -7.70 7.30
C PRO A 155 -2.31 -9.00 8.02
N LYS A 156 -2.33 -10.12 7.28
CA LYS A 156 -1.67 -11.35 7.72
C LYS A 156 -0.16 -11.17 7.59
N LYS A 157 0.62 -11.84 8.45
CA LYS A 157 2.09 -11.89 8.32
C LYS A 157 2.54 -12.48 6.98
N ALA A 158 1.75 -13.38 6.40
CA ALA A 158 1.98 -13.94 5.07
C ALA A 158 1.90 -12.87 3.95
N ASP A 159 0.97 -11.93 4.06
CA ASP A 159 0.80 -10.86 3.07
C ASP A 159 1.99 -9.89 3.17
N LEU A 160 2.37 -9.49 4.39
CA LEU A 160 3.54 -8.63 4.63
C LEU A 160 4.84 -9.22 4.06
N ARG A 161 5.08 -10.53 4.24
CA ARG A 161 6.25 -11.20 3.63
C ARG A 161 6.20 -11.21 2.11
N THR A 162 5.02 -11.41 1.53
CA THR A 162 4.83 -11.39 0.06
C THR A 162 5.12 -9.99 -0.49
N ILE A 163 4.54 -8.95 0.12
CA ILE A 163 4.76 -7.54 -0.20
C ILE A 163 6.25 -7.18 -0.09
N GLN A 164 6.90 -7.54 1.03
CA GLN A 164 8.34 -7.31 1.23
C GLN A 164 9.19 -8.02 0.17
N SER A 165 8.85 -9.26 -0.20
CA SER A 165 9.56 -10.01 -1.24
C SER A 165 9.42 -9.36 -2.63
N ILE A 166 8.24 -8.86 -2.97
CA ILE A 166 7.97 -8.17 -4.25
C ILE A 166 8.77 -6.86 -4.33
N ILE A 167 8.72 -6.04 -3.27
CA ILE A 167 9.48 -4.80 -3.16
C ILE A 167 10.99 -5.07 -3.24
N THR A 168 11.49 -6.08 -2.50
CA THR A 168 12.90 -6.50 -2.55
C THR A 168 13.31 -6.93 -3.96
N THR A 169 12.49 -7.72 -4.64
CA THR A 169 12.76 -8.17 -6.01
C THR A 169 12.77 -7.00 -6.98
N HIS A 170 11.85 -6.05 -6.85
CA HIS A 170 11.79 -4.85 -7.70
C HIS A 170 13.12 -4.09 -7.66
N PHE A 171 13.54 -3.61 -6.48
CA PHE A 171 14.76 -2.80 -6.36
C PHE A 171 16.06 -3.55 -6.65
N GLN A 172 16.09 -4.88 -6.48
CA GLN A 172 17.22 -5.71 -6.91
C GLN A 172 17.31 -5.82 -8.44
N THR A 173 16.18 -5.78 -9.15
CA THR A 173 16.15 -5.83 -10.62
C THR A 173 16.34 -4.46 -11.28
N THR A 174 15.90 -3.37 -10.65
CA THR A 174 15.95 -2.02 -11.23
C THR A 174 17.17 -1.20 -10.77
N GLY A 175 17.55 -1.30 -9.49
CA GLY A 175 18.62 -0.52 -8.86
C GLY A 175 19.95 -1.26 -8.66
N GLY A 176 20.08 -2.51 -9.14
CA GLY A 176 21.28 -3.31 -8.97
C GLY A 176 21.46 -3.85 -7.54
N ALA A 177 22.66 -3.70 -6.98
CA ALA A 177 23.03 -4.25 -5.67
C ALA A 177 22.50 -3.41 -4.49
N SER A 178 21.19 -3.14 -4.50
CA SER A 178 20.48 -2.39 -3.46
C SER A 178 20.25 -3.23 -2.20
N SER A 179 20.24 -2.56 -1.04
CA SER A 179 19.80 -3.16 0.23
C SER A 179 18.65 -2.37 0.82
N ILE A 180 17.58 -3.06 1.21
CA ILE A 180 16.38 -2.44 1.76
C ILE A 180 16.38 -2.51 3.28
N THR A 181 16.22 -1.35 3.91
CA THR A 181 15.99 -1.13 5.34
C THR A 181 14.69 -0.34 5.55
N GLY A 182 14.34 0.03 6.79
CA GLY A 182 13.21 0.95 7.04
C GLY A 182 11.81 0.46 6.63
N PHE A 183 11.63 -0.83 6.30
CA PHE A 183 10.36 -1.36 5.80
C PHE A 183 9.23 -1.24 6.83
N GLU A 184 8.29 -0.33 6.61
CA GLU A 184 7.15 -0.06 7.50
C GLU A 184 5.84 0.06 6.73
N LEU A 185 4.77 -0.51 7.29
CA LEU A 185 3.42 -0.43 6.72
C LEU A 185 2.75 0.89 7.13
N GLN A 186 2.55 1.77 6.15
CA GLN A 186 1.90 3.07 6.35
C GLN A 186 0.37 2.99 6.24
N SER A 187 -0.18 2.14 5.36
CA SER A 187 -1.63 1.97 5.21
C SER A 187 -2.04 0.56 4.77
N TRP A 188 -3.27 0.15 5.11
CA TRP A 188 -3.86 -1.14 4.72
C TRP A 188 -5.36 -0.99 4.40
N GLY A 189 -5.80 -1.65 3.32
CA GLY A 189 -7.20 -1.64 2.88
C GLY A 189 -7.30 -1.93 1.38
N THR A 190 -8.07 -1.11 0.66
CA THR A 190 -8.26 -1.20 -0.81
C THR A 190 -6.94 -1.16 -1.59
N TYR A 191 -5.97 -0.40 -1.07
CA TYR A 191 -4.58 -0.42 -1.47
C TYR A 191 -3.71 -0.43 -0.21
N VAL A 192 -2.44 -0.73 -0.38
CA VAL A 192 -1.43 -0.73 0.67
C VAL A 192 -0.39 0.34 0.36
N THR A 193 0.09 1.01 1.40
CA THR A 193 1.25 1.89 1.33
C THR A 193 2.33 1.38 2.26
N VAL A 194 3.55 1.26 1.75
CA VAL A 194 4.75 0.86 2.50
C VAL A 194 5.78 1.97 2.35
N SER A 195 6.45 2.34 3.44
CA SER A 195 7.70 3.08 3.38
C SER A 195 8.89 2.12 3.40
N ALA A 196 9.93 2.40 2.64
CA ALA A 196 11.17 1.63 2.65
C ALA A 196 12.37 2.52 2.35
N ASP A 197 13.49 2.29 3.04
CA ASP A 197 14.77 2.94 2.75
C ASP A 197 15.58 2.03 1.84
N VAL A 198 15.86 2.45 0.60
CA VAL A 198 16.62 1.66 -0.37
C VAL A 198 18.02 2.25 -0.51
N THR A 199 19.02 1.60 0.10
CA THR A 199 20.42 2.02 -0.09
C THR A 199 20.91 1.61 -1.47
N ILE A 200 21.36 2.58 -2.26
CA ILE A 200 21.98 2.40 -3.58
C ILE A 200 23.46 2.77 -3.47
N ARG A 201 24.33 1.82 -3.81
CA ARG A 201 25.77 2.07 -3.94
C ARG A 201 26.07 2.76 -5.26
N LYS A 202 26.93 3.76 -5.21
CA LYS A 202 27.36 4.51 -6.38
C LYS A 202 28.03 3.62 -7.43
N SER A 203 27.78 3.94 -8.69
CA SER A 203 28.21 3.17 -9.85
C SER A 203 28.59 4.09 -11.01
N GLY A 204 29.53 3.64 -11.86
CA GLY A 204 30.03 4.44 -12.99
C GLY A 204 30.58 5.80 -12.53
N ASP A 205 30.00 6.88 -13.05
CA ASP A 205 30.38 8.27 -12.78
C ASP A 205 29.78 8.84 -11.48
N GLU A 206 28.94 8.09 -10.76
CA GLU A 206 28.28 8.55 -9.53
C GLU A 206 29.29 8.77 -8.39
N LEU A 207 29.24 9.96 -7.77
CA LEU A 207 30.21 10.36 -6.73
C LEU A 207 29.88 9.84 -5.32
N LEU A 208 28.60 9.60 -5.05
CA LEU A 208 28.05 9.38 -3.70
C LEU A 208 27.10 8.19 -3.68
N ASP A 209 27.19 7.38 -2.63
CA ASP A 209 26.14 6.43 -2.28
C ASP A 209 24.89 7.24 -1.86
N ARG A 210 23.70 6.64 -1.96
CA ARG A 210 22.44 7.30 -1.59
C ARG A 210 21.46 6.35 -0.93
N ILE A 211 20.47 6.91 -0.25
CA ILE A 211 19.27 6.23 0.21
C ILE A 211 18.10 6.84 -0.58
N GLU A 212 17.29 6.01 -1.20
CA GLU A 212 15.98 6.41 -1.70
C GLU A 212 14.96 6.15 -0.57
N HIS A 213 14.29 7.19 -0.08
CA HIS A 213 13.18 7.05 0.87
C HIS A 213 11.89 6.86 0.07
N GLU A 214 11.50 5.61 -0.08
CA GLU A 214 10.45 5.20 -1.00
C GLU A 214 9.09 5.11 -0.30
N ILE A 215 8.08 5.79 -0.84
CA ILE A 215 6.67 5.57 -0.51
C ILE A 215 6.04 4.77 -1.65
N ILE A 216 5.79 3.48 -1.38
CA ILE A 216 5.41 2.49 -2.37
C ILE A 216 3.93 2.17 -2.21
N LYS A 217 3.15 2.40 -3.27
CA LYS A 217 1.73 2.04 -3.31
C LYS A 217 1.53 0.73 -4.06
N MET A 218 0.78 -0.19 -3.46
CA MET A 218 0.46 -1.50 -4.02
C MET A 218 -1.03 -1.81 -3.98
N ASP A 219 -1.54 -2.44 -5.03
CA ASP A 219 -2.91 -2.97 -5.09
C ASP A 219 -2.89 -4.50 -4.96
N ARG A 220 -3.99 -5.10 -4.46
CA ARG A 220 -4.26 -6.53 -4.51
C ARG A 220 -5.13 -6.83 -5.74
N GLU A 221 -4.60 -7.59 -6.68
CA GLU A 221 -5.30 -8.08 -7.87
C GLU A 221 -5.92 -9.47 -7.61
N ASP A 222 -6.77 -9.92 -8.54
CA ASP A 222 -7.44 -11.22 -8.47
C ASP A 222 -6.45 -12.37 -8.27
N GLY A 223 -6.75 -13.27 -7.33
CA GLY A 223 -5.90 -14.42 -7.01
C GLY A 223 -4.81 -14.16 -5.95
N ASP A 224 -4.95 -13.11 -5.14
CA ASP A 224 -4.03 -12.74 -4.04
C ASP A 224 -2.63 -12.29 -4.50
N HIS A 225 -2.57 -11.72 -5.71
CA HIS A 225 -1.35 -11.14 -6.26
C HIS A 225 -1.25 -9.65 -5.90
N TRP A 226 -0.11 -9.23 -5.35
CA TRP A 226 0.18 -7.83 -5.05
C TRP A 226 0.99 -7.19 -6.17
N VAL A 227 0.60 -5.99 -6.61
CA VAL A 227 1.23 -5.28 -7.73
C VAL A 227 1.59 -3.86 -7.31
N ILE A 228 2.85 -3.46 -7.56
CA ILE A 228 3.30 -2.06 -7.39
C ILE A 228 2.61 -1.19 -8.42
N ARG A 229 1.99 -0.08 -7.97
CA ARG A 229 1.29 0.89 -8.81
C ARG A 229 2.01 2.21 -8.96
N ASP A 230 2.61 2.67 -7.86
CA ASP A 230 3.27 3.96 -7.77
C ASP A 230 4.43 3.85 -6.77
N ILE A 231 5.50 4.59 -7.04
CA ILE A 231 6.70 4.70 -6.20
C ILE A 231 7.07 6.17 -6.17
N GLN A 232 7.09 6.76 -4.98
CA GLN A 232 7.52 8.14 -4.76
C GLN A 232 8.82 8.12 -3.94
N SER A 233 9.94 8.47 -4.57
CA SER A 233 11.24 8.59 -3.89
C SER A 233 11.52 10.02 -3.43
N VAL A 234 12.16 10.13 -2.26
CA VAL A 234 13.02 11.27 -1.90
C VAL A 234 14.44 10.75 -1.71
N THR A 235 15.39 11.28 -2.46
CA THR A 235 16.81 10.86 -2.41
C THR A 235 17.59 11.59 -1.30
N GLU A 236 18.20 10.85 -0.37
CA GLU A 236 19.25 11.30 0.53
C GLU A 236 20.63 10.89 -0.03
N TYR A 237 21.51 11.85 -0.31
CA TYR A 237 22.90 11.55 -0.68
C TYR A 237 23.77 11.36 0.57
N LEU A 238 24.60 10.31 0.60
CA LEU A 238 25.43 9.99 1.77
C LEU A 238 26.84 10.60 1.67
N ASP A 239 27.39 11.05 2.80
CA ASP A 239 28.77 11.61 2.92
C ASP A 239 29.06 12.80 1.97
N PHE A 240 28.03 13.50 1.48
CA PHE A 240 28.21 14.55 0.47
C PHE A 240 29.08 15.72 0.96
N LYS A 241 29.08 16.04 2.26
CA LYS A 241 29.89 17.13 2.83
C LYS A 241 31.40 16.87 2.72
N SER A 242 31.84 15.62 2.60
CA SER A 242 33.25 15.25 2.39
C SER A 242 33.80 15.64 1.02
N LEU A 243 32.93 15.90 0.03
CA LEU A 243 33.32 16.31 -1.31
C LEU A 243 34.13 17.62 -1.32
N SER A 244 33.92 18.48 -0.32
CA SER A 244 34.71 19.69 -0.04
C SER A 244 36.22 19.46 0.13
N GLN A 245 36.65 18.20 0.32
CA GLN A 245 38.04 17.78 0.51
C GLN A 245 38.55 16.84 -0.61
N LYS A 246 37.69 16.47 -1.57
CA LYS A 246 37.98 15.49 -2.64
C LYS A 246 38.21 16.20 -3.97
N GLU A 247 39.17 17.13 -4.00
CA GLU A 247 39.52 17.86 -5.24
C GLU A 247 40.19 16.93 -6.27
N ALA A 248 39.69 16.97 -7.51
CA ALA A 248 40.22 16.24 -8.65
C ALA A 248 41.52 16.87 -9.17
N SER A 249 42.32 16.08 -9.90
CA SER A 249 43.46 16.62 -10.65
C SER A 249 42.97 17.32 -11.92
N VAL A 250 43.15 18.63 -12.00
CA VAL A 250 42.66 19.49 -13.09
C VAL A 250 43.82 20.33 -13.66
N PRO A 251 43.98 20.43 -14.99
CA PRO A 251 44.94 21.36 -15.59
C PRO A 251 44.64 22.80 -15.19
N GLU A 252 45.66 23.58 -14.80
CA GLU A 252 45.49 24.96 -14.28
C GLU A 252 44.67 25.89 -15.20
N VAL A 253 44.77 25.72 -16.52
CA VAL A 253 43.99 26.48 -17.50
C VAL A 253 42.49 26.20 -17.35
N ASP A 254 42.12 24.93 -17.23
CA ASP A 254 40.73 24.49 -17.09
C ASP A 254 40.19 24.77 -15.69
N LYS A 255 41.03 24.58 -14.65
CA LYS A 255 40.71 24.96 -13.26
C LYS A 255 40.36 26.44 -13.16
N SER A 256 41.20 27.31 -13.73
CA SER A 256 40.99 28.76 -13.74
C SER A 256 39.73 29.16 -14.51
N ALA A 257 39.47 28.54 -15.66
CA ALA A 257 38.28 28.81 -16.46
C ALA A 257 36.98 28.38 -15.77
N ILE A 258 36.99 27.21 -15.12
CA ILE A 258 35.87 26.70 -14.32
C ILE A 258 35.57 27.62 -13.13
N VAL A 259 36.59 28.04 -12.37
CA VAL A 259 36.42 28.95 -11.23
C VAL A 259 35.85 30.30 -11.69
N ALA A 260 36.41 30.89 -12.76
CA ALA A 260 35.93 32.16 -13.29
C ALA A 260 34.47 32.09 -13.80
N LEU A 261 34.05 30.96 -14.40
CA LEU A 261 32.66 30.75 -14.82
C LEU A 261 31.72 30.70 -13.61
N LEU A 262 32.11 30.04 -12.53
CA LEU A 262 31.31 29.96 -11.31
C LEU A 262 31.17 31.33 -10.65
N GLU A 263 32.28 32.05 -10.47
CA GLU A 263 32.29 33.43 -9.94
C GLU A 263 31.42 34.36 -10.77
N ALA A 264 31.53 34.31 -12.10
CA ALA A 264 30.69 35.07 -13.01
C ALA A 264 29.19 34.70 -12.88
N SER A 265 28.87 33.42 -12.67
CA SER A 265 27.48 32.97 -12.49
C SER A 265 26.86 33.47 -11.18
N ILE A 266 27.61 33.49 -10.08
CA ILE A 266 27.14 34.00 -8.78
C ILE A 266 27.03 35.52 -8.82
N LYS A 267 28.01 36.20 -9.41
CA LYS A 267 27.94 37.63 -9.67
C LYS A 267 26.71 38.01 -10.50
N ALA A 268 26.44 37.29 -11.59
CA ALA A 268 25.28 37.57 -12.45
C ALA A 268 23.94 37.30 -11.75
N LYS A 269 23.86 36.36 -10.79
CA LYS A 269 22.68 36.21 -9.93
C LYS A 269 22.50 37.42 -9.00
N ASN A 270 23.56 37.83 -8.31
CA ASN A 270 23.53 38.95 -7.35
C ASN A 270 23.32 40.32 -8.02
N GLU A 271 23.71 40.47 -9.29
CA GLU A 271 23.46 41.65 -10.14
C GLU A 271 22.16 41.53 -10.95
N GLU A 272 21.34 40.50 -10.72
CA GLU A 272 20.06 40.24 -11.43
C GLU A 272 20.18 40.19 -12.97
N ASN A 273 21.36 39.84 -13.46
CA ASN A 273 21.74 39.90 -14.87
C ASN A 273 21.35 38.62 -15.61
N ALA A 274 20.06 38.54 -15.97
CA ALA A 274 19.47 37.42 -16.69
C ALA A 274 20.18 37.11 -18.02
N GLU A 275 20.57 38.13 -18.77
CA GLU A 275 21.31 38.00 -20.04
C GLU A 275 22.65 37.29 -19.86
N ALA A 276 23.43 37.68 -18.84
CA ALA A 276 24.72 37.04 -18.53
C ALA A 276 24.53 35.58 -18.10
N LEU A 277 23.51 35.28 -17.29
CA LEU A 277 23.19 33.90 -16.88
C LEU A 277 22.85 33.02 -18.08
N VAL A 278 21.99 33.47 -18.99
CA VAL A 278 21.67 32.74 -20.22
C VAL A 278 22.92 32.53 -21.08
N ALA A 279 23.79 33.54 -21.22
CA ALA A 279 25.02 33.44 -22.01
C ALA A 279 26.05 32.43 -21.46
N MET A 280 26.01 32.11 -20.16
CA MET A 280 26.89 31.13 -19.51
C MET A 280 26.39 29.67 -19.60
N LEU A 281 25.16 29.44 -20.06
CA LEU A 281 24.62 28.10 -20.28
C LEU A 281 25.12 27.51 -21.61
N ASN A 282 25.35 26.19 -21.64
CA ASN A 282 25.76 25.45 -22.83
C ASN A 282 24.84 25.77 -24.03
N PRO A 283 25.36 26.32 -25.15
CA PRO A 283 24.54 26.64 -26.33
C PRO A 283 23.80 25.45 -26.91
N ASP A 284 24.37 24.25 -26.78
CA ASP A 284 23.88 23.02 -27.42
C ASP A 284 23.01 22.14 -26.49
N ALA A 285 22.85 22.53 -25.22
CA ALA A 285 22.02 21.79 -24.26
C ALA A 285 20.54 22.21 -24.32
N PRO A 286 19.58 21.27 -24.13
CA PRO A 286 18.22 21.62 -23.72
C PRO A 286 18.25 22.45 -22.42
N LEU A 287 17.27 23.32 -22.19
CA LEU A 287 17.23 24.18 -21.01
C LEU A 287 16.56 23.53 -19.78
N GLY A 288 16.01 22.32 -19.94
CA GLY A 288 15.30 21.60 -18.88
C GLY A 288 13.92 22.19 -18.56
N LEU A 289 13.24 21.59 -17.58
CA LEU A 289 12.01 22.12 -16.95
C LEU A 289 10.86 22.53 -17.89
N GLY A 290 10.79 21.96 -19.10
CA GLY A 290 9.80 22.31 -20.13
C GLY A 290 10.07 23.62 -20.88
N ILE A 291 11.19 24.30 -20.58
CA ILE A 291 11.58 25.55 -21.22
C ILE A 291 12.03 25.27 -22.66
N SER A 292 11.38 25.92 -23.61
CA SER A 292 11.52 25.66 -25.05
C SER A 292 12.47 26.62 -25.76
N SER A 293 12.87 27.74 -25.13
CA SER A 293 13.74 28.75 -25.75
C SER A 293 14.57 29.55 -24.74
N ARG A 294 15.66 30.17 -25.21
CA ARG A 294 16.53 31.04 -24.39
C ARG A 294 15.84 32.35 -24.03
N GLU A 295 14.94 32.82 -24.90
CA GLU A 295 14.07 33.97 -24.70
C GLU A 295 13.06 33.72 -23.58
N GLU A 296 12.45 32.54 -23.52
CA GLU A 296 11.56 32.11 -22.44
C GLU A 296 12.31 32.01 -21.10
N LEU A 297 13.51 31.43 -21.08
CA LEU A 297 14.36 31.43 -19.89
C LEU A 297 14.73 32.84 -19.43
N LEU A 298 15.05 33.74 -20.36
CA LEU A 298 15.37 35.14 -20.05
C LEU A 298 14.16 35.84 -19.39
N LEU A 299 12.95 35.61 -19.90
CA LEU A 299 11.72 36.13 -19.31
C LEU A 299 11.45 35.53 -17.92
N LEU A 300 11.67 34.23 -17.73
CA LEU A 300 11.51 33.56 -16.44
C LEU A 300 12.49 34.10 -15.38
N LEU A 301 13.76 34.29 -15.75
CA LEU A 301 14.78 34.86 -14.86
C LEU A 301 14.44 36.30 -14.49
N LYS A 302 14.07 37.15 -15.45
CA LYS A 302 13.63 38.53 -15.20
C LYS A 302 12.39 38.60 -14.32
N TYR A 303 11.42 37.71 -14.54
CA TYR A 303 10.26 37.60 -13.66
C TYR A 303 10.65 37.19 -12.23
N ARG A 304 11.61 36.28 -12.07
CA ARG A 304 12.09 35.85 -10.75
C ARG A 304 12.79 36.97 -10.00
N PHE A 305 13.69 37.73 -10.65
CA PHE A 305 14.35 38.89 -10.05
C PHE A 305 13.34 39.97 -9.63
N LEU A 306 12.31 40.23 -10.45
CA LEU A 306 11.18 41.11 -10.08
C LEU A 306 10.29 40.59 -8.92
N LYS A 307 10.57 39.40 -8.37
CA LYS A 307 9.78 38.75 -7.32
C LYS A 307 10.57 38.36 -6.08
N GLN A 308 11.89 38.31 -6.16
CA GLN A 308 12.77 37.85 -5.08
C GLN A 308 14.11 38.58 -5.19
N ASP A 309 14.44 39.43 -4.22
CA ASP A 309 15.79 39.96 -4.07
C ASP A 309 16.62 38.94 -3.28
N ILE A 310 17.36 38.09 -4.00
CA ILE A 310 18.14 36.99 -3.40
C ILE A 310 19.64 37.28 -3.47
N GLU A 311 20.32 37.20 -2.33
CA GLU A 311 21.77 37.13 -2.23
C GLU A 311 22.26 35.67 -2.29
N TYR A 312 23.31 35.43 -3.07
CA TYR A 312 24.05 34.18 -3.15
C TYR A 312 25.50 34.40 -2.72
N GLU A 313 25.95 33.67 -1.69
CA GLU A 313 27.32 33.66 -1.19
C GLU A 313 27.92 32.25 -1.38
N THR A 314 29.13 32.15 -1.92
CA THR A 314 29.81 30.86 -2.12
C THR A 314 30.68 30.53 -0.91
N ASP A 315 30.14 29.74 0.03
CA ASP A 315 30.89 29.22 1.18
C ASP A 315 32.09 28.35 0.75
N LYS A 316 31.89 27.52 -0.29
CA LYS A 316 32.89 26.54 -0.76
C LYS A 316 32.61 26.11 -2.19
N SER A 317 33.66 25.96 -3.00
CA SER A 317 33.63 25.25 -4.28
C SER A 317 34.78 24.24 -4.34
N THR A 318 34.58 23.11 -5.02
CA THR A 318 35.61 22.07 -5.23
C THR A 318 35.30 21.29 -6.51
N ILE A 319 36.25 21.20 -7.44
CA ILE A 319 36.09 20.37 -8.64
C ILE A 319 36.29 18.92 -8.21
N VAL A 320 35.25 18.10 -8.24
CA VAL A 320 35.21 16.74 -7.66
C VAL A 320 35.24 15.63 -8.70
N SER A 321 34.99 15.96 -9.97
CA SER A 321 35.27 15.10 -11.11
C SER A 321 35.76 15.96 -12.29
N TYR A 322 36.66 15.40 -13.09
CA TYR A 322 37.23 16.08 -14.25
C TYR A 322 37.56 15.12 -15.38
N GLU A 323 37.08 15.46 -16.57
CA GLU A 323 37.40 14.91 -17.88
C GLU A 323 37.72 16.09 -18.83
N PRO A 324 38.43 15.89 -19.96
CA PRO A 324 38.86 16.99 -20.84
C PRO A 324 37.74 17.91 -21.38
N ASN A 325 36.48 17.44 -21.36
CA ASN A 325 35.31 18.16 -21.83
C ASN A 325 34.12 18.21 -20.83
N LYS A 326 34.30 17.71 -19.60
CA LYS A 326 33.24 17.61 -18.58
C LYS A 326 33.85 17.75 -17.19
N ALA A 327 33.21 18.51 -16.32
CA ALA A 327 33.61 18.65 -14.94
C ALA A 327 32.38 18.67 -14.03
N THR A 328 32.54 18.13 -12.82
CA THR A 328 31.52 18.22 -11.77
C THR A 328 32.11 19.03 -10.62
N VAL A 329 31.40 20.08 -10.19
CA VAL A 329 31.85 20.95 -9.11
C VAL A 329 30.89 20.84 -7.94
N TYR A 330 31.39 20.40 -6.79
CA TYR A 330 30.67 20.50 -5.53
C TYR A 330 30.70 21.95 -5.06
N VAL A 331 29.53 22.55 -4.89
CA VAL A 331 29.36 23.94 -4.45
C VAL A 331 28.45 23.98 -3.23
N VAL A 332 28.87 24.78 -2.25
CA VAL A 332 28.10 25.13 -1.07
C VAL A 332 27.74 26.61 -1.21
N LEU A 333 26.45 26.92 -1.25
CA LEU A 333 25.93 28.28 -1.35
C LEU A 333 25.16 28.61 -0.08
N THR A 334 25.45 29.76 0.55
CA THR A 334 24.50 30.41 1.43
C THR A 334 23.57 31.28 0.57
N ILE A 335 22.27 31.18 0.81
CA ILE A 335 21.20 31.86 0.08
C ILE A 335 20.37 32.67 1.08
N ARG A 336 20.16 33.96 0.80
CA ARG A 336 19.43 34.91 1.67
C ARG A 336 18.43 35.73 0.86
N ASP A 337 17.22 35.94 1.38
CA ASP A 337 16.32 37.01 0.89
C ASP A 337 16.70 38.35 1.54
N LYS A 338 17.02 39.36 0.71
CA LYS A 338 17.47 40.68 1.17
C LYS A 338 16.34 41.58 1.69
N GLU A 339 15.09 41.37 1.25
CA GLU A 339 13.93 42.15 1.72
C GLU A 339 13.33 41.56 3.00
N ASN A 340 13.20 40.23 3.08
CA ASN A 340 12.46 39.55 4.15
C ASN A 340 13.33 38.93 5.26
N GLY A 341 14.66 38.85 5.08
CA GLY A 341 15.67 38.70 6.14
C GLY A 341 15.75 37.39 6.93
N GLU A 342 14.62 36.80 7.33
CA GLU A 342 14.55 35.61 8.21
C GLU A 342 13.79 34.42 7.59
N GLU A 343 12.83 34.61 6.68
CA GLU A 343 12.05 33.48 6.12
C GLU A 343 12.83 32.59 5.13
N LEU A 344 13.94 33.09 4.57
CA LEU A 344 14.66 32.42 3.49
C LEU A 344 16.17 32.61 3.66
N HIS A 345 16.70 32.09 4.78
CA HIS A 345 18.14 31.96 5.05
C HIS A 345 18.50 30.47 5.15
N PHE A 346 19.21 29.96 4.14
CA PHE A 346 19.61 28.55 4.12
C PHE A 346 20.91 28.33 3.37
N ARG A 347 21.59 27.23 3.69
CA ARG A 347 22.73 26.69 2.95
C ARG A 347 22.25 25.59 2.03
N SER A 348 22.71 25.59 0.79
CA SER A 348 22.42 24.60 -0.23
C SER A 348 23.70 23.90 -0.68
N TYR A 349 23.58 22.59 -0.91
CA TYR A 349 24.67 21.71 -1.34
C TYR A 349 24.36 21.17 -2.73
N ILE A 350 25.21 21.46 -3.71
CA ILE A 350 24.91 21.19 -5.13
C ILE A 350 26.13 20.59 -5.83
N LEU A 351 25.91 19.61 -6.71
CA LEU A 351 26.86 19.27 -7.78
C LEU A 351 26.46 20.03 -9.03
N LEU A 352 27.30 20.95 -9.49
CA LEU A 352 27.11 21.62 -10.77
C LEU A 352 27.80 20.83 -11.88
N SER A 353 27.09 20.62 -13.00
CA SER A 353 27.62 20.02 -14.22
C SER A 353 28.13 21.10 -15.16
N LEU A 354 29.40 20.99 -15.53
CA LEU A 354 30.06 21.89 -16.48
C LEU A 354 30.55 21.09 -17.68
N VAL A 355 30.46 21.69 -18.86
CA VAL A 355 30.91 21.07 -20.11
C VAL A 355 31.78 22.03 -20.91
N LYS A 356 32.78 21.50 -21.61
CA LYS A 356 33.61 22.23 -22.55
C LYS A 356 33.12 21.94 -23.96
N THR A 357 32.66 22.96 -24.67
CA THR A 357 32.13 22.77 -26.04
C THR A 357 33.26 22.88 -27.08
N SER A 358 32.90 22.75 -28.36
CA SER A 358 33.84 22.75 -29.49
C SER A 358 34.58 24.08 -29.70
N ASP A 359 34.11 25.18 -29.10
CA ASP A 359 34.81 26.48 -29.10
C ASP A 359 35.93 26.57 -28.05
N GLY A 360 36.10 25.52 -27.22
CA GLY A 360 37.11 25.40 -26.18
C GLY A 360 36.77 26.11 -24.86
N LYS A 361 35.58 26.68 -24.70
CA LYS A 361 35.13 27.32 -23.45
C LYS A 361 34.30 26.37 -22.59
N TRP A 362 34.31 26.64 -21.30
CA TRP A 362 33.46 25.98 -20.31
C TRP A 362 32.10 26.69 -20.20
N TYR A 363 31.06 25.90 -20.03
CA TYR A 363 29.67 26.32 -19.89
C TYR A 363 28.97 25.55 -18.78
N LEU A 364 27.97 26.17 -18.15
CA LEU A 364 27.06 25.52 -17.22
C LEU A 364 26.09 24.61 -17.98
N ASN A 365 25.81 23.42 -17.44
CA ASN A 365 24.95 22.41 -18.04
C ASN A 365 23.85 21.96 -17.06
N PRO A 366 22.81 22.79 -16.84
CA PRO A 366 21.89 22.64 -15.70
C PRO A 366 21.09 21.33 -15.67
N ASN A 367 20.96 20.62 -16.79
CA ASN A 367 20.34 19.29 -16.82
C ASN A 367 21.16 18.20 -16.09
N GLY A 368 22.45 18.46 -15.81
CA GLY A 368 23.31 17.58 -15.04
C GLY A 368 23.55 18.04 -13.61
N ASP A 369 22.91 19.15 -13.18
CA ASP A 369 23.05 19.65 -11.82
C ASP A 369 22.25 18.76 -10.85
N VAL A 370 22.84 18.45 -9.69
CA VAL A 370 22.22 17.62 -8.65
C VAL A 370 22.16 18.41 -7.35
N MET A 371 20.94 18.66 -6.85
CA MET A 371 20.72 19.12 -5.48
C MET A 371 21.00 17.96 -4.54
N LEU A 372 21.94 18.15 -3.60
CA LEU A 372 22.35 17.12 -2.65
C LEU A 372 21.56 17.20 -1.35
N ASP A 373 21.43 18.42 -0.81
CA ASP A 373 20.76 18.72 0.47
C ASP A 373 20.63 20.25 0.65
N SER A 374 19.86 20.68 1.65
CA SER A 374 19.80 22.07 2.12
C SER A 374 19.48 22.15 3.62
N GLU A 375 20.16 23.02 4.36
CA GLU A 375 19.96 23.26 5.80
C GLU A 375 19.60 24.74 6.08
N THR A 376 18.58 25.01 6.89
CA THR A 376 18.28 26.37 7.39
C THR A 376 19.40 26.89 8.29
N LEU A 377 19.68 28.20 8.25
CA LEU A 377 20.82 28.85 8.94
C LEU A 377 20.41 29.83 10.04
#